data_AF-A0A6I6DVZ6-F1
#
_entry.id   AF-A0A6I6DVZ6-F1
#
_cell.length_a   1.000
_cell.length_b   1.000
_cell.length_c   1.000
_cell.angle_alpha   90.00
_cell.angle_beta   90.00
_cell.angle_gamma   90.00
#
_symmetry.space_group_name_H-M   'P 1'
#
loop_
_entity.id
_entity.type
_entity.pdbx_description
1 polymer ?
#
loop_
_entity_poly.entity_id
_entity_poly.type
_entity_poly.pdbx_seq_one_letter_code
_entity_poly.pdbx_strand_id
1 'polypeptide(L)'
;MIVGSVGCLMIRTLCAMLKFAKRSQIISNSPFEDIPSLKRPKKAPDPFTMEEYERFILALPASVVNLWKVAFYAGLRHGELCALGWDDVDLVSGKIHFSRNLNNYD
;
A
#
# COMPACT_ATOMS: atom_id res chain seq x y z
N MET A 1 6.95 3.34 19.61
CA MET A 1 6.19 3.93 18.48
C MET A 1 5.12 3.00 17.87
N ILE A 2 5.03 1.71 18.27
CA ILE A 2 4.05 0.74 17.72
C ILE A 2 2.66 0.87 18.40
N VAL A 3 2.62 1.31 19.66
CA VAL A 3 1.38 1.38 20.47
C VAL A 3 0.37 2.43 19.95
N GLY A 4 0.84 3.51 19.31
CA GLY A 4 -0.04 4.59 18.81
C GLY A 4 -0.83 4.25 17.54
N SER A 5 -0.30 3.39 16.66
CA SER A 5 -0.90 3.13 15.34
C SER A 5 -2.09 2.17 15.40
N VAL A 6 -2.06 1.20 16.31
CA VAL A 6 -3.12 0.18 16.48
C VAL A 6 -4.38 0.78 17.12
N GLY A 7 -4.23 1.56 18.19
CA GLY A 7 -5.36 2.21 18.87
C GLY A 7 -6.14 3.17 17.97
N CYS A 8 -5.45 3.92 17.11
CA CYS A 8 -6.09 4.79 16.11
C CYS A 8 -6.94 4.01 15.10
N LEU A 9 -6.53 2.79 14.73
CA LEU A 9 -7.29 1.95 13.80
C LEU A 9 -8.58 1.45 14.46
N MET A 10 -8.47 0.95 15.69
CA MET A 10 -9.60 0.40 16.45
C MET A 10 -10.69 1.45 16.69
N ILE A 11 -10.30 2.65 17.13
CA ILE A 11 -11.25 3.74 17.37
C ILE A 11 -11.94 4.16 16.06
N ARG A 12 -11.21 4.22 14.95
CA ARG A 12 -11.79 4.55 13.65
C ARG A 12 -12.80 3.50 13.19
N THR A 13 -12.50 2.21 13.37
CA THR A 13 -13.42 1.11 13.03
C THR A 13 -14.66 1.14 13.92
N LEU A 14 -14.49 1.32 15.25
CA LEU A 14 -15.60 1.41 16.19
C LEU A 14 -16.52 2.61 15.89
N CYS A 15 -15.96 3.79 15.66
CA CYS A 15 -16.75 4.97 15.27
C CYS A 15 -17.47 4.75 13.93
N ALA A 16 -16.88 4.03 12.97
CA ALA A 16 -17.54 3.68 11.72
C ALA A 16 -18.73 2.73 11.95
N MET A 17 -18.59 1.74 12.83
CA MET A 17 -19.66 0.83 13.23
C MET A 17 -20.81 1.58 13.92
N LEU A 18 -20.50 2.46 14.87
CA LEU A 18 -21.51 3.26 15.58
C LEU A 18 -22.24 4.24 14.64
N LYS A 19 -21.53 4.85 13.69
CA LYS A 19 -22.14 5.66 12.61
C LYS A 19 -23.08 4.83 11.74
N PHE A 20 -22.71 3.58 11.43
CA PHE A 20 -23.57 2.67 10.69
C PHE A 20 -24.83 2.29 11.51
N ALA A 21 -24.69 2.01 12.80
CA ALA A 21 -25.80 1.71 13.70
C ALA A 21 -26.80 2.87 13.84
N LYS A 22 -26.32 4.12 13.96
CA LYS A 22 -27.18 5.33 13.99
C LYS A 22 -27.92 5.51 12.66
N ARG A 23 -27.23 5.35 11.52
CA ARG A 23 -27.88 5.41 10.19
C ARG A 23 -28.97 4.35 10.03
N SER A 24 -28.73 3.16 10.58
CA SER A 24 -29.67 2.04 10.55
C SER A 24 -30.76 2.13 11.62
N GLN A 25 -30.83 3.22 12.39
CA GLN A 25 -31.80 3.44 13.48
C GLN A 25 -31.76 2.37 14.60
N ILE A 26 -30.64 1.65 14.74
CA ILE A 26 -30.43 0.65 15.81
C ILE A 26 -30.16 1.35 17.15
N ILE A 27 -29.50 2.51 17.10
CA ILE A 27 -29.22 3.37 18.24
C ILE A 27 -29.76 4.78 17.97
N SER A 28 -30.39 5.39 18.97
CA SER A 28 -30.88 6.78 18.90
C SER A 28 -29.78 7.79 19.27
N ASN A 29 -28.87 7.38 20.15
CA ASN A 29 -27.80 8.24 20.68
C ASN A 29 -26.55 8.18 19.80
N SER A 30 -25.71 9.21 19.89
CA SER A 30 -24.53 9.41 19.01
C SER A 30 -23.22 9.39 19.78
N PRO A 31 -22.85 8.25 20.42
CA PRO A 31 -21.69 8.17 21.32
C PRO A 31 -20.34 8.40 20.64
N PHE A 32 -20.30 8.50 19.31
CA PHE A 32 -19.09 8.73 18.51
C PHE A 32 -18.81 10.21 18.23
N GLU A 33 -19.71 11.13 18.57
CA GLU A 33 -19.54 12.57 18.28
C GLU A 33 -18.50 13.24 19.20
N ASP A 34 -18.41 12.79 20.45
CA ASP A 34 -17.47 13.33 21.45
C ASP A 34 -16.08 12.68 21.41
N ILE A 35 -15.86 11.70 20.52
CA ILE A 35 -14.57 10.99 20.43
C ILE A 35 -13.64 11.74 19.47
N PRO A 36 -12.57 12.40 19.96
CA PRO A 36 -11.65 13.10 19.10
C PRO A 36 -10.92 12.12 18.17
N SER A 37 -10.78 12.53 16.90
CA SER A 37 -10.00 11.76 15.93
C SER A 37 -8.53 11.74 16.34
N LEU A 38 -8.00 10.55 16.64
CA LEU A 38 -6.56 10.40 16.85
C LEU A 38 -5.84 10.53 15.51
N LYS A 39 -5.12 11.65 15.35
CA LYS A 39 -4.27 11.89 14.19
C LYS A 39 -3.03 11.01 14.32
N ARG A 40 -2.80 10.16 13.32
CA ARG A 40 -1.48 9.51 13.19
C ARG A 40 -0.49 10.54 12.67
N PRO A 41 0.71 10.65 13.26
CA PRO A 41 1.78 11.39 12.62
C PRO A 41 2.05 10.75 11.26
N LYS A 42 1.85 11.51 10.18
CA LYS A 42 2.23 11.07 8.84
C LYS A 42 3.74 11.26 8.74
N LYS A 43 4.49 10.15 8.74
CA LYS A 43 5.89 10.20 8.32
C LYS A 43 5.90 10.47 6.82
N ALA A 44 6.62 11.50 6.38
CA ALA A 44 6.84 11.73 4.96
C ALA A 44 7.56 10.49 4.37
N PRO A 45 7.20 10.06 3.15
CA PRO A 45 7.98 9.04 2.47
C PRO A 45 9.41 9.54 2.30
N ASP A 46 10.36 8.64 2.51
CA ASP A 46 11.79 8.90 2.33
C ASP A 46 12.22 8.15 1.06
N PRO A 47 12.16 8.81 -0.11
CA PRO A 47 12.44 8.16 -1.39
C PRO A 47 13.94 7.91 -1.54
N PHE A 48 14.30 6.84 -2.25
CA PHE A 48 15.69 6.58 -2.63
C PHE A 48 16.25 7.74 -3.45
N THR A 49 17.48 8.15 -3.16
CA THR A 49 18.26 8.98 -4.08
C THR A 49 18.77 8.13 -5.26
N MET A 50 19.22 8.79 -6.33
CA MET A 50 19.81 8.08 -7.47
C MET A 50 21.06 7.28 -7.06
N GLU A 51 21.89 7.83 -6.17
CA GLU A 51 23.10 7.18 -5.67
C GLU A 51 22.79 5.98 -4.78
N GLU A 52 21.68 6.03 -4.02
CA GLU A 52 21.19 4.89 -3.26
C GLU A 52 20.64 3.79 -4.16
N TYR A 53 19.91 4.18 -5.21
CA TYR A 53 19.40 3.25 -6.22
C TYR A 53 20.54 2.52 -6.95
N GLU A 54 21.57 3.23 -7.39
CA GLU A 54 22.71 2.61 -8.06
C GLU A 54 23.43 1.60 -7.16
N ARG A 55 23.72 1.98 -5.91
CA ARG A 55 24.31 1.09 -4.91
C ARG A 55 23.44 -0.13 -4.64
N PHE A 56 22.11 0.06 -4.59
CA PHE A 56 21.16 -1.01 -4.40
C PHE A 56 21.20 -2.01 -5.56
N ILE A 57 21.12 -1.53 -6.81
CA ILE A 57 21.15 -2.39 -8.00
C ILE A 57 22.48 -3.14 -8.12
N LEU A 58 23.61 -2.52 -7.79
CA LEU A 58 24.93 -3.16 -7.83
C LEU A 58 25.12 -4.25 -6.78
N ALA A 59 24.40 -4.16 -5.65
CA ALA A 59 24.46 -5.17 -4.59
C ALA A 59 23.60 -6.42 -4.87
N LEU A 60 22.73 -6.38 -5.89
CA LEU A 60 21.79 -7.45 -6.18
C LEU A 60 22.36 -8.55 -7.10
N PRO A 61 21.95 -9.81 -6.91
CA PRO A 61 22.21 -10.87 -7.88
C PRO A 61 21.61 -10.56 -9.25
N ALA A 62 22.32 -10.93 -10.32
CA ALA A 62 21.90 -10.66 -11.70
C ALA A 62 20.47 -11.17 -12.02
N SER A 63 20.03 -12.26 -11.38
CA SER A 63 18.70 -12.84 -11.57
C SER A 63 17.54 -11.95 -11.14
N VAL A 64 17.76 -11.03 -10.18
CA VAL A 64 16.70 -10.18 -9.61
C VAL A 64 16.85 -8.71 -9.99
N VAL A 65 17.96 -8.32 -10.63
CA VAL A 65 18.22 -6.93 -11.02
C VAL A 65 17.13 -6.38 -11.94
N ASN A 66 16.69 -7.14 -12.95
CA ASN A 66 15.68 -6.67 -13.90
C ASN A 66 14.32 -6.45 -13.23
N LEU A 67 13.96 -7.31 -12.28
CA LEU A 67 12.73 -7.18 -11.49
C LEU A 67 12.69 -5.84 -10.75
N TRP A 68 13.78 -5.53 -10.02
CA TRP A 68 13.88 -4.29 -9.27
C TRP A 68 13.97 -3.06 -10.16
N LYS A 69 14.69 -3.12 -11.28
CA LYS A 69 14.71 -2.03 -12.28
C LYS A 69 13.29 -1.69 -12.74
N VAL A 70 12.50 -2.69 -13.12
CA VAL A 70 11.10 -2.49 -13.53
C VAL A 70 10.29 -1.88 -12.38
N ALA A 71 10.46 -2.36 -11.14
CA ALA A 71 9.76 -1.81 -9.98
C ALA A 71 10.04 -0.32 -9.75
N PHE A 72 11.31 0.10 -9.84
CA PHE A 72 11.72 1.50 -9.65
C PHE A 72 11.26 2.41 -10.80
N TYR A 73 11.41 1.98 -12.06
CA TYR A 73 11.08 2.82 -13.22
C TYR A 73 9.58 2.87 -13.52
N ALA A 74 8.85 1.77 -13.35
CA ALA A 74 7.41 1.71 -13.64
C ALA A 74 6.54 2.07 -12.42
N GLY A 75 7.11 2.13 -11.20
CA GLY A 75 6.39 2.50 -9.98
C GLY A 75 5.32 1.47 -9.56
N LEU A 76 5.52 0.21 -9.92
CA LEU A 76 4.55 -0.86 -9.68
C LEU A 76 4.44 -1.21 -8.21
N ARG A 77 3.23 -1.52 -7.75
CA ARG A 77 3.05 -2.13 -6.44
C ARG A 77 3.58 -3.56 -6.47
N HIS A 78 4.11 -4.03 -5.35
CA HIS A 78 4.62 -5.40 -5.23
C HIS A 78 3.62 -6.46 -5.72
N GLY A 79 2.32 -6.30 -5.44
CA GLY A 79 1.29 -7.23 -5.95
C GLY A 79 1.11 -7.21 -7.47
N GLU A 80 1.34 -6.07 -8.13
CA GLU A 80 1.30 -5.96 -9.61
C GLU A 80 2.57 -6.57 -10.22
N LEU A 81 3.72 -6.31 -9.58
CA LEU A 81 5.00 -6.86 -9.99
C LEU A 81 5.03 -8.40 -9.88
N CYS A 82 4.48 -8.95 -8.80
CA CYS A 82 4.39 -10.41 -8.59
C CYS A 82 3.37 -11.09 -9.52
N ALA A 83 2.37 -10.37 -9.99
CA ALA A 83 1.35 -10.90 -10.90
C ALA A 83 1.74 -10.81 -12.39
N LEU A 84 2.89 -10.21 -12.69
CA LEU A 84 3.34 -9.97 -14.06
C LEU A 84 3.69 -11.30 -14.76
N GLY A 85 2.94 -11.61 -15.81
CA GLY A 85 3.23 -12.74 -16.69
C GLY A 85 4.01 -12.31 -17.94
N TRP A 86 4.60 -13.26 -18.65
CA TRP A 86 5.24 -12.97 -19.95
C TRP A 86 4.24 -12.55 -21.03
N ASP A 87 2.98 -12.98 -20.91
CA ASP A 87 1.89 -12.57 -21.81
C ASP A 87 1.55 -11.07 -21.72
N ASP A 88 1.95 -10.41 -20.63
CA ASP A 88 1.71 -8.99 -20.38
C ASP A 88 2.84 -8.08 -20.93
N VAL A 89 3.93 -8.67 -21.43
CA VAL A 89 5.14 -7.95 -21.86
C VAL A 89 5.30 -7.99 -23.37
N ASP A 90 5.08 -6.85 -24.02
CA ASP A 90 5.37 -6.69 -25.44
C ASP A 90 6.73 -6.01 -25.62
N LEU A 91 7.75 -6.85 -25.86
CA LEU A 91 9.12 -6.38 -26.10
C LEU A 91 9.29 -5.71 -27.48
N VAL A 92 8.39 -5.96 -28.44
CA VAL A 92 8.46 -5.36 -29.79
C VAL A 92 7.98 -3.91 -29.74
N SER A 93 6.87 -3.66 -29.03
CA SER A 93 6.36 -2.30 -28.85
C SER A 93 6.95 -1.58 -27.63
N GLY A 94 7.72 -2.30 -26.80
CA GLY A 94 8.36 -1.76 -25.59
C GLY A 94 7.36 -1.42 -24.49
N LYS A 95 6.26 -2.16 -24.39
CA LYS A 95 5.16 -1.90 -23.46
C LYS A 95 4.96 -3.05 -22.50
N ILE A 96 4.52 -2.71 -21.29
CA ILE A 96 4.10 -3.65 -20.28
C ILE A 96 2.65 -3.32 -19.90
N HIS A 97 1.77 -4.30 -19.95
CA HIS A 97 0.37 -4.16 -19.61
C HIS A 97 0.09 -4.67 -18.20
N PHE A 98 -0.50 -3.82 -17.34
CA PHE A 98 -0.79 -4.19 -15.95
C PHE A 98 -2.29 -4.40 -15.79
N SER A 99 -2.70 -5.65 -15.57
CA SER A 99 -4.11 -6.02 -15.45
C SER A 99 -4.44 -6.74 -14.14
N ARG A 100 -3.45 -7.35 -13.49
CA ARG A 100 -3.60 -8.25 -12.34
C ARG A 100 -2.89 -7.71 -11.11
N ASN A 101 -3.42 -8.03 -9.94
CA ASN A 101 -2.81 -7.73 -8.65
C ASN A 101 -2.87 -8.97 -7.76
N LEU A 102 -1.71 -9.49 -7.37
CA LEU A 102 -1.59 -10.59 -6.43
C LEU A 102 -1.65 -10.04 -5.00
N ASN A 103 -2.84 -10.12 -4.38
CA ASN A 103 -3.00 -9.93 -2.95
C ASN A 103 -2.93 -11.31 -2.30
N ASN A 104 -1.87 -11.59 -1.54
CA ASN A 104 -1.71 -12.84 -0.80
C ASN A 104 -2.85 -12.98 0.22
N TYR A 105 -3.93 -13.68 -0.15
CA TYR A 105 -5.05 -14.06 0.72
C TYR A 105 -5.28 -15.58 0.73
N ASP A 106 -4.34 -16.35 0.18
CA ASP A 106 -4.27 -17.81 0.26
C ASP A 106 -3.15 -18.24 1.23
#